data_AF-A0A7W4F1T9-F1
#
_entry.id   AF-A0A7W4F1T9-F1
#
_cell.length_a   1.000
_cell.length_b   1.000
_cell.length_c   1.000
_cell.angle_alpha   90.00
_cell.angle_beta   90.00
_cell.angle_gamma   90.00
#
_symmetry.space_group_name_H-M   'P 1'
#
loop_
_entity.id
_entity.type
_entity.pdbx_description
1 polymer ?
#
loop_
_entity_poly.entity_id
_entity_poly.type
_entity_poly.pdbx_seq_one_letter_code
_entity_poly.pdbx_strand_id
1 'polypeptide(L)'
;MINTNIAHAAVLLCRSPGYNCTSHSGYRGQSTWGYSTRETGHNCTNYAAYRLAQNGAANPGNLGHAYNWATKARSKGFAVNGTPEVGSIAQWTTPGHVAYVEKVNPEYIETSEDSYLPAITLQKRYYRSGDREWPHNFIHIRDVTLLPRIGIVQNSIASVKEGPLNELWTIQARGVKSIRLSGNRIVVLNHNKELYAKEGPTNATWTKIADNVDKF
;
A
#
# COMPACT_ATOMS: atom_id res chain seq x y z
N MET A 1 -21.72 -0.81 -31.23
CA MET A 1 -20.87 -1.65 -30.36
C MET A 1 -19.43 -1.45 -30.78
N ILE A 2 -18.63 -0.73 -29.99
CA ILE A 2 -17.20 -0.58 -30.27
C ILE A 2 -16.51 -1.69 -29.46
N ASN A 3 -15.98 -2.67 -30.18
CA ASN A 3 -15.20 -3.77 -29.63
C ASN A 3 -13.76 -3.29 -29.46
N THR A 4 -13.34 -2.94 -28.24
CA THR A 4 -11.96 -2.57 -27.91
C THR A 4 -11.41 -3.52 -26.85
N ASN A 5 -11.24 -4.80 -27.21
CA ASN A 5 -10.32 -5.69 -26.50
C ASN A 5 -8.88 -5.33 -26.91
N ILE A 6 -8.42 -4.13 -26.52
CA ILE A 6 -6.99 -3.88 -26.42
C ILE A 6 -6.58 -4.40 -25.05
N ALA A 7 -5.83 -5.50 -25.03
CA ALA A 7 -5.20 -5.95 -23.80
C ALA A 7 -4.31 -4.82 -23.28
N HIS A 8 -4.59 -4.32 -22.08
CA HIS A 8 -3.76 -3.30 -21.45
C HIS A 8 -2.52 -3.99 -20.88
N ALA A 9 -1.36 -3.36 -21.01
CA ALA A 9 -0.20 -3.72 -20.20
C ALA A 9 -0.25 -2.91 -18.90
N ALA A 10 0.35 -3.44 -17.83
CA ALA A 10 0.48 -2.71 -16.59
C ALA A 10 1.13 -1.33 -16.83
N VAL A 11 0.54 -0.29 -16.26
CA VAL A 11 1.09 1.06 -16.36
C VAL A 11 2.19 1.22 -15.32
N LEU A 12 3.40 1.55 -15.76
CA LEU A 12 4.52 1.86 -14.88
C LEU A 12 4.33 3.24 -14.26
N LEU A 13 4.13 3.30 -12.95
CA LEU A 13 3.97 4.56 -12.19
C LEU A 13 5.31 5.08 -11.69
N CYS A 14 6.22 4.19 -11.30
CA CYS A 14 7.55 4.52 -10.82
C CYS A 14 8.54 3.39 -11.12
N ARG A 15 9.78 3.74 -11.48
CA ARG A 15 10.91 2.80 -11.59
C ARG A 15 12.17 3.41 -11.00
N SER A 16 12.87 2.68 -10.14
CA SER A 16 14.14 3.14 -9.57
C SER A 16 15.10 1.96 -9.34
N PRO A 17 16.40 2.11 -9.67
CA PRO A 17 17.43 1.15 -9.25
C PRO A 17 17.75 1.25 -7.74
N GLY A 18 17.25 2.27 -7.06
CA GLY A 18 17.27 2.37 -5.60
C GLY A 18 15.87 2.18 -5.02
N TYR A 19 15.63 2.78 -3.86
CA TYR A 19 14.40 2.60 -3.07
C TYR A 19 13.38 3.74 -3.21
N ASN A 20 13.50 4.58 -4.24
CA ASN A 20 12.65 5.77 -4.39
C ASN A 20 11.17 5.39 -4.60
N CYS A 21 10.89 4.31 -5.32
CA CYS A 21 9.51 3.87 -5.57
C CYS A 21 8.86 3.19 -4.36
N THR A 22 9.63 2.81 -3.35
CA THR A 22 9.12 2.30 -2.07
C THR A 22 9.30 3.31 -0.94
N SER A 23 9.67 4.56 -1.26
CA SER A 23 10.11 5.53 -0.26
C SER A 23 9.01 5.90 0.74
N HIS A 24 7.76 5.93 0.28
CA HIS A 24 6.56 6.17 1.10
C HIS A 24 6.38 5.17 2.24
N SER A 25 6.86 3.94 2.06
CA SER A 25 6.77 2.90 3.08
C SER A 25 7.88 2.99 4.14
N GLY A 26 8.96 3.73 3.87
CA GLY A 26 10.19 3.70 4.68
C GLY A 26 11.16 2.57 4.34
N TYR A 27 10.80 1.69 3.39
CA TYR A 27 11.67 0.60 2.96
C TYR A 27 12.93 1.11 2.26
N ARG A 28 14.08 0.59 2.68
CA ARG A 28 15.43 0.85 2.17
C ARG A 28 16.26 -0.44 2.09
N GLY A 29 15.60 -1.60 1.97
CA GLY A 29 16.26 -2.91 1.94
C GLY A 29 16.44 -3.58 3.31
N GLN A 30 15.69 -3.16 4.34
CA GLN A 30 15.77 -3.76 5.66
C GLN A 30 15.37 -5.24 5.61
N SER A 31 16.20 -6.12 6.18
CA SER A 31 15.86 -7.54 6.29
C SER A 31 14.62 -7.70 7.19
N THR A 32 13.62 -8.41 6.67
CA THR A 32 12.37 -8.67 7.38
C THR A 32 12.11 -10.15 7.45
N TRP A 33 11.87 -10.66 8.66
CA TRP A 33 11.51 -12.06 8.94
C TRP A 33 12.46 -13.12 8.35
N GLY A 34 13.72 -12.76 8.10
CA GLY A 34 14.73 -13.67 7.58
C GLY A 34 14.58 -14.03 6.10
N TYR A 35 13.79 -13.29 5.33
CA TYR A 35 13.77 -13.45 3.87
C TYR A 35 15.12 -13.05 3.27
N SER A 36 15.60 -13.85 2.31
CA SER A 36 16.87 -13.59 1.64
C SER A 36 16.78 -12.32 0.79
N THR A 37 17.92 -11.63 0.64
CA THR A 37 18.05 -10.44 -0.20
C THR A 37 19.32 -10.54 -1.04
N ARG A 38 19.44 -9.71 -2.07
CA ARG A 38 20.74 -9.40 -2.64
C ARG A 38 21.62 -8.66 -1.63
N GLU A 39 22.91 -8.55 -1.94
CA GLU A 39 23.86 -7.68 -1.23
C GLU A 39 23.34 -6.24 -1.12
N THR A 40 22.65 -5.76 -2.15
CA THR A 40 22.03 -4.42 -2.18
C THR A 40 20.71 -4.32 -1.42
N GLY A 41 20.24 -5.39 -0.77
CA GLY A 41 18.99 -5.45 -0.01
C GLY A 41 17.73 -5.74 -0.83
N HIS A 42 17.85 -5.84 -2.16
CA HIS A 42 16.69 -5.99 -3.04
C HIS A 42 16.14 -7.43 -3.07
N ASN A 43 14.83 -7.58 -2.84
CA ASN A 43 14.04 -8.81 -3.08
C ASN A 43 12.53 -8.55 -2.94
N CYS A 44 11.73 -9.07 -3.87
CA CYS A 44 10.27 -9.00 -3.83
C CYS A 44 9.68 -9.62 -2.55
N THR A 45 10.17 -10.78 -2.13
CA THR A 45 9.66 -11.47 -0.94
C THR A 45 10.01 -10.73 0.35
N ASN A 46 11.20 -10.13 0.42
CA ASN A 46 11.61 -9.33 1.58
C ASN A 46 10.80 -8.03 1.67
N TYR A 47 10.56 -7.36 0.53
CA TYR A 47 9.73 -6.16 0.51
C TYR A 47 8.28 -6.44 0.89
N ALA A 48 7.67 -7.50 0.33
CA ALA A 48 6.32 -7.91 0.71
C ALA A 48 6.22 -8.25 2.21
N ALA A 49 7.23 -8.93 2.77
CA ALA A 49 7.33 -9.18 4.20
C ALA A 49 7.44 -7.88 5.02
N TYR A 50 8.27 -6.92 4.58
CA TYR A 50 8.38 -5.60 5.20
C TYR A 50 7.04 -4.88 5.27
N ARG A 51 6.29 -4.85 4.16
CA ARG A 51 4.98 -4.19 4.10
C ARG A 51 3.92 -4.89 4.98
N LEU A 52 3.94 -6.22 5.03
CA LEU A 52 3.09 -6.98 5.96
C LEU A 52 3.45 -6.72 7.42
N ALA A 53 4.75 -6.67 7.76
CA ALA A 53 5.15 -6.31 9.13
C ALA A 53 4.65 -4.90 9.50
N GLN A 54 4.75 -3.95 8.57
CA GLN A 54 4.30 -2.58 8.77
C GLN A 54 2.77 -2.46 8.95
N ASN A 55 1.97 -3.34 8.34
CA ASN A 55 0.52 -3.37 8.52
C ASN A 55 0.05 -4.25 9.71
N GLY A 56 1.00 -4.69 10.54
CA GLY A 56 0.75 -5.39 11.80
C GLY A 56 0.53 -6.90 11.64
N ALA A 57 0.89 -7.49 10.50
CA ALA A 57 0.85 -8.93 10.34
C ALA A 57 1.87 -9.60 11.28
N ALA A 58 1.45 -10.69 11.94
CA ALA A 58 2.40 -11.61 12.55
C ALA A 58 3.20 -12.33 11.45
N ASN A 59 4.45 -12.69 11.76
CA ASN A 59 5.29 -13.43 10.81
C ASN A 59 4.61 -14.78 10.45
N PRO A 60 4.22 -15.00 9.17
CA PRO A 60 3.56 -16.24 8.74
C PRO A 60 4.54 -17.43 8.65
N GLY A 61 5.82 -17.23 8.98
CA GLY A 61 6.93 -18.16 8.77
C GLY A 61 7.35 -18.22 7.29
N ASN A 62 8.41 -18.97 6.99
CA ASN A 62 8.99 -19.01 5.64
C ASN A 62 7.98 -19.52 4.58
N LEU A 63 7.64 -18.66 3.61
CA LEU A 63 6.83 -19.01 2.42
C LEU A 63 7.69 -19.37 1.20
N GLY A 64 9.01 -19.24 1.29
CA GLY A 64 9.98 -19.53 0.24
C GLY A 64 9.99 -18.50 -0.88
N HIS A 65 10.33 -18.95 -2.09
CA HIS A 65 10.31 -18.14 -3.30
C HIS A 65 8.88 -17.68 -3.66
N ALA A 66 8.78 -16.52 -4.32
CA ALA A 66 7.51 -15.88 -4.67
C ALA A 66 6.51 -16.79 -5.43
N TYR A 67 6.99 -17.66 -6.31
CA TYR A 67 6.13 -18.60 -7.04
C TYR A 67 5.42 -19.62 -6.12
N ASN A 68 5.95 -19.89 -4.92
CA ASN A 68 5.36 -20.81 -3.94
C ASN A 68 4.40 -20.15 -2.94
N TRP A 69 4.37 -18.81 -2.86
CA TRP A 69 3.73 -18.09 -1.76
C TRP A 69 2.24 -18.42 -1.63
N ALA A 70 1.49 -18.43 -2.74
CA ALA A 70 0.07 -18.76 -2.74
C ALA A 70 -0.20 -20.15 -2.16
N THR A 71 0.53 -21.18 -2.62
CA THR A 71 0.39 -22.56 -2.14
C THR A 71 0.77 -22.70 -0.68
N LYS A 72 1.90 -22.10 -0.26
CA LYS A 72 2.37 -22.15 1.13
C LYS A 72 1.48 -21.37 2.07
N ALA A 73 0.94 -20.23 1.66
CA ALA A 73 0.00 -19.44 2.46
C ALA A 73 -1.30 -20.21 2.68
N ARG A 74 -1.86 -20.84 1.63
CA ARG A 74 -3.03 -21.74 1.76
C ARG A 74 -2.77 -22.87 2.75
N SER A 75 -1.61 -23.54 2.68
CA SER A 75 -1.27 -24.62 3.63
C SER A 75 -1.15 -24.17 5.09
N LYS A 76 -0.99 -22.87 5.32
CA LYS A 76 -0.91 -22.25 6.65
C LYS A 76 -2.23 -21.60 7.08
N GLY A 77 -3.31 -21.80 6.32
CA GLY A 77 -4.65 -21.33 6.67
C GLY A 77 -4.98 -19.89 6.24
N PHE A 78 -4.10 -19.22 5.48
CA PHE A 78 -4.41 -17.90 4.94
C PHE A 78 -5.33 -18.01 3.72
N ALA A 79 -6.27 -17.07 3.59
CA ALA A 79 -7.11 -16.99 2.41
C ALA A 79 -6.28 -16.58 1.18
N VAL A 80 -6.53 -17.24 0.05
CA VAL A 80 -5.89 -16.92 -1.24
C VAL A 80 -6.91 -17.07 -2.36
N ASN A 81 -7.26 -15.95 -2.99
CA ASN A 81 -8.32 -15.89 -4.00
C ASN A 81 -7.97 -14.86 -5.11
N GLY A 82 -8.92 -14.57 -5.99
CA GLY A 82 -8.76 -13.62 -7.12
C GLY A 82 -9.20 -12.18 -6.82
N THR A 83 -9.57 -11.88 -5.58
CA THR A 83 -10.11 -10.58 -5.16
C THR A 83 -9.00 -9.75 -4.51
N PRO A 84 -8.57 -8.64 -5.13
CA PRO A 84 -7.58 -7.78 -4.48
C PRO A 84 -8.20 -7.01 -3.32
N GLU A 85 -7.46 -6.95 -2.22
CA GLU A 85 -7.70 -6.03 -1.11
C GLU A 85 -6.44 -5.20 -0.85
N VAL A 86 -6.60 -3.96 -0.36
CA VAL A 86 -5.45 -3.19 0.08
C VAL A 86 -4.78 -3.98 1.22
N GLY A 87 -3.47 -4.14 1.17
CA GLY A 87 -2.75 -4.99 2.13
C GLY A 87 -2.57 -6.44 1.73
N SER A 88 -3.36 -6.94 0.78
CA SER A 88 -3.11 -8.26 0.20
C SER A 88 -1.81 -8.28 -0.61
N ILE A 89 -1.24 -9.47 -0.78
CA ILE A 89 -0.07 -9.67 -1.65
C ILE A 89 -0.52 -10.19 -3.00
N ALA A 90 -0.31 -9.38 -4.03
CA ALA A 90 -0.42 -9.78 -5.43
C ALA A 90 0.72 -10.75 -5.78
N GLN A 91 0.41 -11.88 -6.39
CA GLN A 91 1.40 -12.92 -6.72
C GLN A 91 1.32 -13.33 -8.19
N TRP A 92 2.50 -13.48 -8.81
CA TRP A 92 2.69 -14.09 -10.12
C TRP A 92 3.46 -15.39 -9.98
N THR A 93 2.95 -16.47 -10.58
CA THR A 93 3.55 -17.80 -10.43
C THR A 93 4.74 -18.02 -11.36
N THR A 94 4.73 -17.46 -12.56
CA THR A 94 5.79 -17.63 -13.55
C THR A 94 6.24 -16.26 -14.07
N PRO A 95 7.53 -15.88 -13.95
CA PRO A 95 8.65 -16.62 -13.37
C PRO A 95 8.66 -16.68 -11.82
N GLY A 96 7.70 -16.06 -11.15
CA GLY A 96 7.65 -15.97 -9.68
C GLY A 96 7.92 -14.55 -9.21
N HIS A 97 6.89 -13.87 -8.72
CA HIS A 97 7.00 -12.52 -8.19
C HIS A 97 5.88 -12.20 -7.22
N VAL A 98 6.12 -11.28 -6.29
CA VAL A 98 5.10 -10.80 -5.35
C VAL A 98 5.22 -9.28 -5.17
N ALA A 99 4.08 -8.63 -5.01
CA ALA A 99 3.97 -7.19 -4.79
C ALA A 99 2.91 -6.90 -3.71
N TYR A 100 3.07 -5.79 -3.00
CA TYR A 100 2.08 -5.36 -2.01
C TYR A 100 1.01 -4.51 -2.70
N VAL A 101 -0.27 -4.81 -2.46
CA VAL A 101 -1.39 -4.03 -3.02
C VAL A 101 -1.60 -2.76 -2.19
N GLU A 102 -1.26 -1.62 -2.79
CA GLU A 102 -1.36 -0.31 -2.15
C GLU A 102 -2.76 0.31 -2.31
N LYS A 103 -3.41 0.05 -3.45
CA LYS A 103 -4.70 0.64 -3.80
C LYS A 103 -5.55 -0.35 -4.54
N VAL A 104 -6.84 -0.32 -4.22
CA VAL A 104 -7.88 -1.04 -4.96
C VAL A 104 -9.01 -0.07 -5.27
N ASN A 105 -9.46 -0.05 -6.52
CA ASN A 105 -10.71 0.58 -6.90
C ASN A 105 -11.48 -0.32 -7.89
N PRO A 106 -12.65 0.11 -8.39
CA PRO A 106 -13.45 -0.70 -9.32
C PRO A 106 -12.79 -0.98 -10.67
N GLU A 107 -11.79 -0.22 -11.09
CA GLU A 107 -11.17 -0.31 -12.43
C GLU A 107 -9.78 -0.95 -12.41
N TYR A 108 -9.01 -0.70 -11.35
CA TYR A 108 -7.60 -1.06 -11.27
C TYR A 108 -7.14 -1.31 -9.83
N ILE A 109 -5.94 -1.89 -9.73
CA ILE A 109 -5.12 -1.91 -8.52
C ILE A 109 -3.82 -1.16 -8.77
N GLU A 110 -3.22 -0.64 -7.71
CA GLU A 110 -1.83 -0.17 -7.72
C GLU A 110 -1.03 -0.97 -6.72
N THR A 111 0.18 -1.36 -7.13
CA THR A 111 1.09 -2.13 -6.29
C THR A 111 2.41 -1.39 -6.14
N SER A 112 3.05 -1.62 -5.00
CA SER A 112 4.46 -1.32 -4.78
C SER A 112 5.23 -2.63 -4.72
N GLU A 113 6.46 -2.62 -5.22
CA GLU A 113 7.28 -3.82 -5.29
C GLU A 113 8.77 -3.52 -5.31
N ASP A 114 9.52 -4.55 -4.98
CA ASP A 114 10.96 -4.65 -5.15
C ASP A 114 11.26 -5.95 -5.91
N SER A 115 12.47 -6.13 -6.45
CA SER A 115 12.80 -7.29 -7.26
C SER A 115 14.21 -7.79 -6.97
N TYR A 116 14.39 -9.10 -6.83
CA TYR A 116 15.75 -9.67 -6.67
C TYR A 116 16.58 -9.45 -7.95
N LEU A 117 15.97 -9.71 -9.10
CA LEU A 117 16.49 -9.34 -10.41
C LEU A 117 15.40 -8.52 -11.11
N PRO A 118 15.71 -7.34 -11.68
CA PRO A 118 17.04 -6.75 -11.85
C PRO A 118 17.54 -5.87 -10.69
N ALA A 119 17.06 -6.05 -9.45
CA ALA A 119 17.40 -5.19 -8.30
C ALA A 119 16.87 -3.74 -8.46
N ILE A 120 15.56 -3.64 -8.68
CA ILE A 120 14.87 -2.36 -8.83
C ILE A 120 13.59 -2.34 -7.99
N THR A 121 13.20 -1.15 -7.53
CA THR A 121 11.87 -0.90 -6.99
C THR A 121 10.94 -0.31 -8.04
N LEU A 122 9.68 -0.74 -8.00
CA LEU A 122 8.66 -0.30 -8.94
C LEU A 122 7.36 0.08 -8.21
N GLN A 123 6.57 0.94 -8.85
CA GLN A 123 5.13 1.02 -8.64
C GLN A 123 4.43 0.80 -9.97
N LYS A 124 3.36 0.01 -9.97
CA LYS A 124 2.60 -0.32 -11.18
C LYS A 124 1.11 -0.24 -10.92
N ARG A 125 0.36 0.09 -11.98
CA ARG A 125 -1.11 0.01 -12.02
C ARG A 125 -1.52 -1.10 -12.97
N TYR A 126 -2.43 -1.96 -12.51
CA TYR A 126 -3.00 -3.05 -13.31
C TYR A 126 -4.50 -2.85 -13.46
N TYR A 127 -5.03 -2.94 -14.68
CA TYR A 127 -6.47 -2.79 -14.93
C TYR A 127 -7.19 -4.13 -14.80
N ARG A 128 -8.32 -4.16 -14.10
CA ARG A 128 -9.10 -5.39 -13.87
C ARG A 128 -9.59 -6.01 -15.17
N SER A 129 -9.96 -5.16 -16.14
CA SER A 129 -10.42 -5.60 -17.45
C SER A 129 -9.27 -5.56 -18.46
N GLY A 130 -8.82 -6.73 -18.88
CA GLY A 130 -7.93 -6.87 -20.03
C GLY A 130 -6.44 -6.67 -19.76
N ASP A 131 -5.99 -6.58 -18.50
CA ASP A 131 -4.56 -6.54 -18.21
C ASP A 131 -3.93 -7.95 -18.27
N ARG A 132 -3.02 -8.16 -19.22
CA ARG A 132 -2.33 -9.46 -19.41
C ARG A 132 -1.33 -9.76 -18.28
N GLU A 133 -0.95 -8.74 -17.51
CA GLU A 133 -0.04 -8.86 -16.36
C GLU A 133 -0.82 -8.89 -15.05
N TRP A 134 -2.14 -9.13 -15.07
CA TRP A 134 -2.94 -9.27 -13.85
C TRP A 134 -2.37 -10.37 -12.93
N PRO A 135 -2.29 -10.15 -11.60
CA PRO A 135 -1.80 -11.16 -10.66
C PRO A 135 -2.60 -12.46 -10.74
N HIS A 136 -1.92 -13.59 -10.58
CA HIS A 136 -2.57 -14.91 -10.57
C HIS A 136 -3.33 -15.17 -9.26
N ASN A 137 -2.83 -14.62 -8.14
CA ASN A 137 -3.41 -14.79 -6.82
C ASN A 137 -3.29 -13.51 -6.01
N PHE A 138 -4.23 -13.29 -5.10
CA PHE A 138 -4.12 -12.36 -3.98
C PHE A 138 -4.07 -13.17 -2.68
N ILE A 139 -3.06 -12.90 -1.86
CA ILE A 139 -2.79 -13.62 -0.61
C ILE A 139 -3.13 -12.70 0.56
N HIS A 140 -4.10 -13.12 1.37
CA HIS A 140 -4.71 -12.34 2.43
C HIS A 140 -4.10 -12.71 3.78
N ILE A 141 -2.85 -12.29 4.00
CA ILE A 141 -2.14 -12.50 5.28
C ILE A 141 -2.60 -11.46 6.29
N ARG A 142 -2.71 -10.21 5.84
CA ARG A 142 -3.19 -9.07 6.63
C ARG A 142 -3.66 -7.99 5.67
N ASP A 143 -4.94 -8.05 5.34
CA ASP A 143 -5.56 -6.98 4.58
C ASP A 143 -5.74 -5.75 5.47
N VAL A 144 -5.73 -4.60 4.83
CA VAL A 144 -6.02 -3.30 5.43
C VAL A 144 -7.41 -2.92 4.95
N THR A 145 -8.40 -3.07 5.82
CA THR A 145 -9.72 -2.54 5.56
C THR A 145 -9.64 -1.02 5.52
N LEU A 146 -9.67 -0.44 4.32
CA LEU A 146 -9.85 0.99 4.15
C LEU A 146 -11.30 1.33 4.46
N LEU A 147 -11.56 1.68 5.71
CA LEU A 147 -12.85 2.20 6.10
C LEU A 147 -13.04 3.61 5.53
N PRO A 148 -14.26 3.96 5.06
CA PRO A 148 -14.53 5.31 4.59
C PRO A 148 -14.30 6.30 5.75
N ARG A 149 -13.67 7.42 5.43
CA ARG A 149 -13.37 8.47 6.41
C ARG A 149 -14.16 9.73 6.12
N ILE A 150 -14.65 10.36 7.17
CA ILE A 150 -15.20 11.72 7.12
C ILE A 150 -14.35 12.58 8.04
N GLY A 151 -13.92 13.73 7.54
CA GLY A 151 -13.06 14.66 8.25
C GLY A 151 -13.76 16.01 8.34
N ILE A 152 -13.69 16.62 9.52
CA ILE A 152 -14.19 17.98 9.76
C ILE A 152 -13.09 18.82 10.42
N VAL A 153 -13.17 20.13 10.22
CA VAL A 153 -12.47 21.10 11.05
C VAL A 153 -13.54 21.95 11.73
N GLN A 154 -13.58 21.91 13.06
CA GLN A 154 -14.49 22.72 13.87
C GLN A 154 -13.70 23.36 15.01
N ASN A 155 -13.83 24.67 15.20
CA ASN A 155 -13.10 25.42 16.23
C ASN A 155 -11.58 25.17 16.21
N SER A 156 -10.97 25.14 15.01
CA SER A 156 -9.56 24.81 14.78
C SER A 156 -9.13 23.41 15.23
N ILE A 157 -10.08 22.48 15.43
CA ILE A 157 -9.81 21.07 15.74
C ILE A 157 -10.19 20.23 14.53
N ALA A 158 -9.22 19.50 13.99
CA ALA A 158 -9.45 18.48 12.99
C ALA A 158 -9.87 17.18 13.66
N SER A 159 -11.04 16.66 13.29
CA SER A 159 -11.57 15.38 13.77
C SER A 159 -11.91 14.49 12.60
N VAL A 160 -11.67 13.19 12.76
CA VAL A 160 -11.97 12.16 11.76
C VAL A 160 -12.77 11.05 12.42
N LYS A 161 -13.80 10.59 11.73
CA LYS A 161 -14.41 9.29 12.00
C LYS A 161 -14.11 8.35 10.84
N GLU A 162 -13.94 7.07 11.16
CA GLU A 162 -13.50 6.03 10.22
C GLU A 162 -14.44 4.84 10.34
N GLY A 163 -15.22 4.55 9.29
CA GLY A 163 -16.24 3.50 9.31
C GLY A 163 -17.65 4.02 9.04
N PRO A 164 -18.70 3.45 9.67
CA PRO A 164 -20.08 3.81 9.39
C PRO A 164 -20.39 5.26 9.78
N LEU A 165 -21.47 5.82 9.23
CA LEU A 165 -21.83 7.23 9.42
C LEU A 165 -22.09 7.62 10.89
N ASN A 166 -22.37 6.66 11.76
CA ASN A 166 -22.61 6.85 13.20
C ASN A 166 -21.37 6.63 14.08
N GLU A 167 -20.19 6.44 13.49
CA GLU A 167 -18.94 6.27 14.25
C GLU A 167 -18.55 7.53 15.02
N LEU A 168 -17.87 7.34 16.17
CA LEU A 168 -17.41 8.44 17.03
C LEU A 168 -16.31 9.27 16.37
N TRP A 169 -16.30 10.57 16.67
CA TRP A 169 -15.25 11.48 16.23
C TRP A 169 -13.96 11.27 17.03
N THR A 170 -12.85 11.09 16.32
CA THR A 170 -11.51 11.06 16.91
C THR A 170 -10.75 12.33 16.54
N ILE A 171 -10.29 13.09 17.54
CA ILE A 171 -9.46 14.28 17.34
C ILE A 171 -8.12 13.86 16.72
N GLN A 172 -7.77 14.49 15.59
CA GLN A 172 -6.54 14.23 14.86
C GLN A 172 -5.46 15.27 15.13
N ALA A 173 -5.84 16.55 15.22
CA ALA A 173 -4.93 17.67 15.46
C ALA A 173 -5.69 18.92 15.93
N ARG A 174 -4.98 19.84 16.59
CA ARG A 174 -5.47 21.17 16.99
C ARG A 174 -4.71 22.26 16.22
N GLY A 175 -5.27 23.46 16.19
CA GLY A 175 -4.70 24.58 15.41
C GLY A 175 -4.82 24.40 13.89
N VAL A 176 -5.78 23.59 13.44
CA VAL A 176 -5.93 23.22 12.03
C VAL A 176 -6.81 24.23 11.30
N LYS A 177 -6.34 24.66 10.13
CA LYS A 177 -7.08 25.51 9.17
C LYS A 177 -7.92 24.66 8.22
N SER A 178 -7.38 23.56 7.71
CA SER A 178 -8.10 22.63 6.82
C SER A 178 -7.58 21.20 6.90
N ILE A 179 -8.46 20.25 6.53
CA ILE A 179 -8.18 18.83 6.47
C ILE A 179 -8.54 18.27 5.09
N ARG A 180 -7.75 17.31 4.59
CA ARG A 180 -8.12 16.47 3.44
C ARG A 180 -7.88 15.00 3.77
N LEU A 181 -8.78 14.16 3.25
CA LEU A 181 -8.70 12.71 3.34
C LEU A 181 -8.49 12.13 1.94
N SER A 182 -7.63 11.12 1.83
CA SER A 182 -7.41 10.39 0.57
C SER A 182 -6.94 8.97 0.87
N GLY A 183 -7.76 7.96 0.57
CA GLY A 183 -7.49 6.59 0.99
C GLY A 183 -7.31 6.49 2.51
N ASN A 184 -6.19 5.92 2.96
CA ASN A 184 -5.78 5.88 4.37
C ASN A 184 -4.95 7.10 4.83
N ARG A 185 -4.85 8.17 4.03
CA ARG A 185 -4.11 9.37 4.42
C ARG A 185 -5.01 10.41 5.07
N ILE A 186 -4.48 11.03 6.12
CA ILE A 186 -5.05 12.22 6.75
C ILE A 186 -4.02 13.33 6.60
N VAL A 187 -4.43 14.46 6.02
CA VAL A 187 -3.57 15.62 5.78
C VAL A 187 -4.20 16.84 6.43
N VAL A 188 -3.41 17.59 7.21
CA VAL A 188 -3.85 18.82 7.87
C VAL A 188 -2.91 19.97 7.53
N LEU A 189 -3.49 21.14 7.28
CA LEU A 189 -2.77 22.42 7.23
C LEU A 189 -3.10 23.20 8.49
N ASN A 190 -2.09 23.61 9.25
CA ASN A 190 -2.30 24.45 10.43
C ASN A 190 -2.32 25.95 10.05
N HIS A 191 -2.71 26.79 11.01
CA HIS A 191 -2.70 28.26 10.81
C HIS A 191 -1.29 28.86 10.64
N ASN A 192 -0.24 28.12 11.01
CA ASN A 192 1.17 28.48 10.79
C ASN A 192 1.66 28.16 9.37
N LYS A 193 0.76 27.75 8.46
CA LYS A 193 1.07 27.36 7.08
C LYS A 193 1.96 26.11 6.96
N GLU A 194 1.96 25.24 7.96
CA GLU A 194 2.67 23.97 7.91
C GLU A 194 1.70 22.83 7.53
N LEU A 195 2.12 22.01 6.56
CA LEU A 195 1.35 20.87 6.08
C LEU A 195 1.89 19.58 6.70
N TYR A 196 1.04 18.82 7.37
CA TYR A 196 1.37 17.51 7.92
C TYR A 196 0.48 16.44 7.30
N ALA A 197 1.04 15.26 7.08
CA ALA A 197 0.30 14.09 6.63
C ALA A 197 0.66 12.87 7.48
N LYS A 198 -0.29 11.96 7.63
CA LYS A 198 -0.04 10.60 8.12
C LYS A 198 -0.75 9.60 7.22
N GLU A 199 -0.22 8.40 7.18
CA GLU A 199 -0.74 7.27 6.41
C GLU A 199 -1.04 6.10 7.35
N GLY A 200 -2.17 5.42 7.16
CA GLY A 200 -2.58 4.29 7.97
C GLY A 200 -3.62 4.67 9.04
N PRO A 201 -3.67 3.99 10.19
CA PRO A 201 -4.73 4.17 11.20
C PRO A 201 -4.77 5.60 11.76
N THR A 202 -5.89 5.99 12.37
CA THR A 202 -6.08 7.34 12.95
C THR A 202 -5.10 7.68 14.07
N ASN A 203 -4.37 6.71 14.64
CA ASN A 203 -3.30 6.92 15.62
C ASN A 203 -1.89 6.92 15.02
N ALA A 204 -1.74 6.86 13.69
CA ALA A 204 -0.44 6.90 13.03
C ALA A 204 0.32 8.22 13.29
N THR A 205 1.64 8.15 13.19
CA THR A 205 2.55 9.29 13.40
C THR A 205 2.43 10.31 12.26
N TRP A 206 2.47 11.59 12.60
CA TRP A 206 2.49 12.69 11.64
C TRP A 206 3.88 12.91 11.05
N THR A 207 3.92 13.16 9.74
CA THR A 207 5.10 13.59 9.00
C THR A 207 4.85 14.99 8.47
N LYS A 208 5.79 15.92 8.69
CA LYS A 208 5.76 17.24 8.06
C LYS A 208 6.08 17.11 6.58
N ILE A 209 5.20 17.63 5.73
CA ILE A 209 5.29 17.51 4.28
C ILE A 209 5.83 18.79 3.63
N ALA A 210 5.41 19.95 4.13
CA ALA A 210 5.82 21.25 3.58
C ALA A 210 5.62 22.40 4.58
N ASP A 211 6.29 23.51 4.29
CA ASP A 211 6.18 24.81 4.96
C ASP A 211 5.57 25.87 4.03
N ASN A 212 5.06 26.95 4.61
CA ASN A 212 4.52 28.11 3.89
C ASN A 212 3.38 27.77 2.90
N VAL A 213 2.54 26.78 3.21
CA VAL A 213 1.40 26.35 2.37
C VAL A 213 0.18 27.23 2.59
N ASP A 214 -0.38 27.79 1.51
CA ASP A 214 -1.60 28.62 1.58
C ASP A 214 -2.90 27.80 1.53
N LYS A 215 -2.92 26.76 0.68
CA LYS A 215 -4.02 25.81 0.45
C LYS A 215 -3.49 24.50 -0.15
N PHE A 216 -4.27 23.41 -0.04
CA PHE A 216 -3.95 22.11 -0.62
C PHE A 216 -5.19 21.33 -1.04
#